data_AF-A0AA36D3I6-F1
#
_entry.id   AF-A0AA36D3I6-F1
#
_cell.length_a   1.000
_cell.length_b   1.000
_cell.length_c   1.000
_cell.angle_alpha   90.00
_cell.angle_beta   90.00
_cell.angle_gamma   90.00
#
_symmetry.space_group_name_H-M   'P 1'
#
loop_
_entity.id
_entity.type
_entity.pdbx_description
1 polymer ?
#
loop_
_entity_poly.entity_id
_entity_poly.type
_entity_poly.pdbx_seq_one_letter_code
_entity_poly.pdbx_strand_id
1 'polypeptide(L)'
;MKLLLLLAALFSLAACCKKFDTYAGLYCKFDKESTPCFQQGVDAEKKRCCDKGCNLSDFNKDRLCCFTQECLNRCYPGKGYKIGNVY
;
A
#
# COMPACT_ATOMS: atom_id res chain seq x y z
N MET A 1 21.55 19.89 -19.13
CA MET A 1 20.82 18.74 -19.72
C MET A 1 20.78 17.51 -18.80
N LYS A 2 21.84 17.16 -18.05
CA LYS A 2 21.83 16.03 -17.10
C LYS A 2 20.79 16.16 -15.96
N LEU A 3 20.55 17.38 -15.44
CA LEU A 3 19.56 17.63 -14.38
C LEU A 3 18.11 17.36 -14.82
N LEU A 4 17.78 17.73 -16.07
CA LEU A 4 16.44 17.57 -16.65
C LEU A 4 16.08 16.09 -16.89
N LEU A 5 17.06 15.27 -17.27
CA LEU A 5 16.89 13.81 -17.45
C LEU A 5 16.70 13.09 -16.10
N LEU A 6 17.39 13.53 -15.05
CA LEU A 6 17.22 13.01 -13.68
C LEU A 6 15.83 13.33 -13.12
N LEU A 7 15.33 14.55 -13.34
CA LEU A 7 13.99 14.98 -12.91
C LEU A 7 12.88 14.22 -13.64
N ALA A 8 13.02 13.96 -14.95
CA ALA A 8 12.06 13.17 -15.71
C ALA A 8 11.98 11.72 -15.22
N ALA A 9 13.12 11.09 -14.93
CA ALA A 9 13.16 9.73 -14.38
C ALA A 9 12.50 9.62 -12.99
N LEU A 10 12.70 10.62 -12.12
CA LEU A 10 12.05 10.71 -10.81
C LEU A 10 10.52 10.88 -10.91
N PHE A 11 10.06 11.70 -11.86
CA PHE A 11 8.62 11.90 -12.10
C PHE A 11 7.92 10.64 -12.62
N SER A 12 8.57 9.88 -13.51
CA SER A 12 8.02 8.62 -14.04
C SER A 12 7.87 7.55 -12.96
N LEU A 13 8.83 7.44 -12.02
CA LEU A 13 8.72 6.51 -10.89
C LEU A 13 7.56 6.86 -9.95
N ALA A 14 7.34 8.16 -9.68
CA ALA A 14 6.27 8.61 -8.80
C ALA A 14 4.87 8.35 -9.38
N ALA A 15 4.71 8.44 -10.70
CA ALA A 15 3.42 8.19 -11.37
C ALA A 15 3.03 6.70 -11.39
N CYS A 16 3.98 5.79 -11.58
CA CYS A 16 3.69 4.36 -11.65
C CYS A 16 3.26 3.76 -10.29
N CYS A 17 3.71 4.34 -9.17
CA CYS A 17 3.27 3.90 -7.84
C CYS A 17 1.86 4.37 -7.47
N LYS A 18 1.29 5.34 -8.19
CA LYS A 18 -0.02 5.92 -7.86
C LYS A 18 -1.16 4.88 -7.91
N LYS A 19 -1.10 3.91 -8.83
CA LYS A 19 -2.09 2.82 -8.91
C LYS A 19 -2.05 1.93 -7.68
N PHE A 20 -0.86 1.49 -7.28
CA PHE A 20 -0.67 0.71 -6.06
C PHE A 20 -1.19 1.46 -4.84
N ASP A 21 -0.80 2.72 -4.69
CA ASP A 21 -1.21 3.56 -3.55
C ASP A 21 -2.74 3.77 -3.53
N THR A 22 -3.37 3.85 -4.70
CA THR A 22 -4.84 3.93 -4.83
C THR A 22 -5.50 2.64 -4.34
N TYR A 23 -5.04 1.46 -4.80
CA TYR A 23 -5.61 0.17 -4.41
C TYR A 23 -5.37 -0.13 -2.93
N ALA A 24 -4.18 0.20 -2.43
CA ALA A 24 -3.87 0.15 -1.02
C ALA A 24 -4.79 1.04 -0.19
N GLY A 25 -5.06 2.27 -0.64
CA GLY A 25 -5.99 3.18 0.03
C GLY A 25 -7.43 2.67 0.06
N LEU A 26 -7.84 1.88 -0.94
CA LEU A 26 -9.17 1.29 -1.03
C LEU A 26 -9.33 0.04 -0.14
N TYR A 27 -8.34 -0.86 -0.14
CA TYR A 27 -8.48 -2.16 0.51
C TYR A 27 -7.76 -2.29 1.85
N CYS A 28 -6.64 -1.58 2.03
CA CYS A 28 -5.77 -1.74 3.19
C CYS A 28 -5.90 -0.60 4.21
N LYS A 29 -6.69 0.43 3.92
CA LYS A 29 -6.92 1.55 4.82
C LYS A 29 -8.01 1.20 5.83
N PHE A 30 -7.67 1.28 7.12
CA PHE A 30 -8.66 1.20 8.18
C PHE A 30 -9.45 2.52 8.27
N ASP A 31 -10.76 2.43 8.55
CA ASP A 31 -11.72 3.54 8.40
C ASP A 31 -11.29 4.84 9.10
N LYS A 32 -10.73 4.72 10.31
CA LYS A 32 -10.29 5.86 11.13
C LYS A 32 -8.83 6.25 10.92
N GLU A 33 -8.17 5.69 9.91
CA GLU A 33 -6.74 5.84 9.68
C GLU A 33 -6.45 6.60 8.38
N SER A 34 -5.43 7.44 8.42
CA SER A 34 -5.00 8.22 7.25
C SER A 34 -4.13 7.42 6.30
N THR A 35 -3.51 6.35 6.78
CA THR A 35 -2.58 5.51 6.02
C THR A 35 -3.02 4.04 5.98
N PRO A 36 -2.83 3.37 4.83
CA PRO A 36 -3.05 1.94 4.72
C PRO A 36 -2.05 1.16 5.57
N CYS A 37 -2.49 -0.01 6.01
CA CYS A 37 -1.72 -0.91 6.86
C CYS A 37 -1.47 -2.24 6.15
N PHE A 38 -0.21 -2.65 6.09
CA PHE A 38 0.24 -3.74 5.23
C PHE A 38 0.97 -4.83 6.00
N GLN A 39 0.92 -6.05 5.46
CA GLN A 39 1.76 -7.14 5.91
C GLN A 39 3.23 -6.90 5.53
N GLN A 40 4.12 -7.69 6.14
CA GLN A 40 5.53 -7.68 5.74
C GLN A 40 5.68 -8.11 4.26
N GLY A 41 6.63 -7.50 3.57
CA GLY A 41 6.93 -7.82 2.16
C GLY A 41 6.12 -7.02 1.14
N VAL A 42 5.30 -6.06 1.57
CA VAL A 42 4.56 -5.16 0.67
C VAL A 42 5.48 -4.35 -0.26
N ASP A 43 6.71 -4.05 0.16
CA ASP A 43 7.64 -3.26 -0.64
C ASP A 43 8.02 -3.94 -1.95
N ALA A 44 8.16 -5.28 -1.95
CA ALA A 44 8.43 -6.05 -3.16
C ALA A 44 7.24 -5.99 -4.13
N GLU A 45 6.01 -6.00 -3.59
CA GLU A 45 4.79 -5.86 -4.37
C GLU A 45 4.66 -4.46 -4.96
N LYS A 46 4.86 -3.43 -4.13
CA LYS A 46 4.84 -2.03 -4.53
C LYS A 46 5.86 -1.79 -5.63
N LYS A 47 7.10 -2.24 -5.44
CA LYS A 47 8.16 -2.15 -6.45
C LYS A 47 7.76 -2.83 -7.75
N ARG A 48 7.22 -4.05 -7.70
CA ARG A 48 6.76 -4.75 -8.91
C ARG A 48 5.66 -3.97 -9.63
N CYS A 49 4.68 -3.43 -8.89
CA CYS A 49 3.63 -2.62 -9.48
C CYS A 49 4.17 -1.33 -10.10
N CYS A 50 5.13 -0.65 -9.46
CA CYS A 50 5.73 0.55 -10.03
C CYS A 50 6.60 0.25 -11.27
N ASP A 51 7.27 -0.91 -11.32
CA ASP A 51 8.15 -1.28 -12.44
C ASP A 51 7.38 -1.84 -13.64
N LYS A 52 6.33 -2.65 -13.41
CA LYS A 52 5.61 -3.39 -14.47
C LYS A 52 4.15 -2.99 -14.65
N GLY A 53 3.63 -2.14 -13.77
CA GLY A 53 2.19 -1.89 -13.63
C GLY A 53 1.50 -2.96 -12.77
N CYS A 54 0.35 -2.60 -12.21
CA CYS A 54 -0.59 -3.54 -11.61
C CYS A 54 -2.03 -3.10 -11.90
N ASN A 55 -2.94 -4.08 -11.93
CA ASN A 55 -4.37 -3.85 -12.01
C ASN A 55 -5.03 -4.12 -10.65
N LEU A 56 -6.24 -3.61 -10.48
CA LEU A 56 -7.03 -3.83 -9.28
C LEU A 56 -7.28 -5.32 -9.04
N SER A 57 -7.50 -6.10 -10.10
CA SER A 57 -7.71 -7.56 -10.04
C SER A 57 -6.49 -8.32 -9.51
N ASP A 58 -5.29 -7.78 -9.73
CA ASP A 58 -4.03 -8.42 -9.36
C ASP A 58 -3.59 -8.02 -7.94
N PHE A 59 -4.32 -7.08 -7.32
CA PHE A 59 -4.06 -6.62 -5.97
C PHE A 59 -4.56 -7.67 -4.97
N ASN A 60 -3.65 -8.55 -4.53
CA ASN A 60 -3.96 -9.58 -3.56
C ASN A 60 -4.13 -8.98 -2.15
N LYS A 61 -5.29 -8.39 -1.88
CA LYS A 61 -5.57 -7.70 -0.61
C LYS A 61 -5.33 -8.59 0.61
N ASP A 62 -5.62 -9.88 0.52
CA ASP A 62 -5.53 -10.79 1.67
C ASP A 62 -4.06 -11.12 2.03
N ARG A 63 -3.16 -11.01 1.06
CA ARG A 63 -1.71 -11.12 1.26
C ARG A 63 -1.04 -9.78 1.58
N LEU A 64 -1.59 -8.68 1.08
CA LEU A 64 -0.95 -7.36 1.17
C LEU A 64 -1.42 -6.54 2.37
N CYS A 65 -2.72 -6.55 2.65
CA CYS A 65 -3.30 -5.75 3.73
C CYS A 65 -3.25 -6.50 5.07
N CYS A 66 -3.15 -5.74 6.16
CA CYS A 66 -3.26 -6.31 7.50
C CYS A 66 -4.71 -6.64 7.86
N PHE A 67 -5.02 -7.93 7.85
CA PHE A 67 -6.28 -8.48 8.38
C PHE A 67 -6.03 -9.53 9.48
N THR A 68 -4.92 -9.41 10.22
CA THR A 68 -4.69 -10.18 11.44
C THR A 68 -4.51 -9.25 12.63
N GLN A 69 -4.94 -9.70 13.82
CA GLN A 69 -4.87 -8.90 15.04
C GLN A 69 -3.43 -8.46 15.34
N GLU A 70 -2.47 -9.34 15.11
CA GLU A 70 -1.05 -9.06 15.27
C GLU A 70 -0.57 -7.94 14.33
N CYS A 71 -0.99 -7.98 13.06
CA CYS A 71 -0.64 -7.00 12.05
C CYS A 71 -1.22 -5.62 12.39
N LEU A 72 -2.49 -5.58 12.84
CA LEU A 72 -3.14 -4.35 13.30
C LEU A 72 -2.48 -3.76 14.54
N ASN A 73 -2.13 -4.59 15.53
CA ASN A 73 -1.42 -4.13 16.72
C ASN A 73 -0.06 -3.48 16.39
N ARG A 74 0.56 -3.91 15.29
CA ARG A 74 1.82 -3.35 14.79
C ARG A 74 1.64 -2.04 14.07
N CYS A 75 0.64 -1.93 13.20
CA CYS A 75 0.35 -0.67 12.50
C CYS A 75 -0.21 0.40 13.43
N TYR A 76 -1.06 -0.02 14.37
CA TYR A 76 -1.87 0.88 15.19
C TYR A 76 -1.75 0.51 16.68
N PRO A 77 -0.53 0.60 17.26
CA PRO A 77 -0.29 0.22 18.64
C PRO A 77 -1.16 1.06 19.59
N GLY A 78 -1.79 0.39 20.55
CA GLY A 78 -2.63 1.04 21.57
C GLY A 78 -4.03 1.45 21.10
N LYS A 79 -4.39 1.26 19.82
CA LYS A 79 -5.73 1.64 19.31
C LYS A 79 -6.83 0.61 19.58
N GLY A 80 -6.45 -0.61 19.97
CA GLY A 80 -7.40 -1.64 20.41
C GLY A 80 -8.35 -2.14 19.31
N TYR A 81 -7.98 -1.98 18.03
CA TYR A 81 -8.76 -2.54 16.92
C TYR A 81 -8.95 -4.04 17.11
N LYS A 82 -10.16 -4.55 16.83
CA LYS A 82 -10.45 -5.98 16.87
C LYS A 82 -10.96 -6.46 15.52
N ILE A 83 -10.41 -7.57 15.05
CA ILE A 83 -10.85 -8.19 13.80
C ILE A 83 -12.23 -8.80 13.98
N GLY A 84 -13.12 -8.56 13.02
CA GLY A 84 -14.50 -9.04 13.05
C GLY A 84 -15.52 -8.01 13.55
N ASN A 85 -15.08 -6.86 14.08
CA ASN A 85 -15.96 -5.71 14.24
C ASN A 85 -16.06 -5.01 12.89
N VAL A 86 -16.99 -5.50 12.07
CA VAL A 86 -17.55 -4.75 10.94
C VAL A 86 -18.26 -3.55 11.57
N TYR A 87 -17.79 -2.33 11.26
CA TYR A 87 -18.63 -1.15 11.45
C TYR A 87 -19.53 -1.01 10.23
#